data_AF-A0A839I334-F1
#
_entry.id   AF-A0A839I334-F1
#
_cell.length_a   1.000
_cell.length_b   1.000
_cell.length_c   1.000
_cell.angle_alpha   90.00
_cell.angle_beta   90.00
_cell.angle_gamma   90.00
#
_symmetry.space_group_name_H-M   'P 1'
#
loop_
_entity.id
_entity.type
_entity.pdbx_description
1 polymer ?
#
loop_
_entity_poly.entity_id
_entity_poly.type
_entity_poly.pdbx_seq_one_letter_code
_entity_poly.pdbx_strand_id
1 'polypeptide(L)'
;MIPAVFFAALAMAWAVSAIIILPTISLGSFKHIIFIDKQLAKDLDKYYDRNGYMRPQYQASWDVGSRFIDYCIAYPFIRKRASTDSKKFKVFMWWNASGIWSWLGVFIFGFLAKFLNYIY
;
A
#
# COMPACT_ATOMS: atom_id res chain seq x y z
N MET A 1 16.98 13.75 -14.76
CA MET A 1 16.02 12.81 -15.41
C MET A 1 16.25 11.35 -15.05
N ILE A 2 17.49 10.90 -14.82
CA ILE A 2 17.81 9.49 -14.47
C ILE A 2 17.00 8.94 -13.28
N PRO A 3 16.80 9.67 -12.16
CA PRO A 3 16.01 9.15 -11.04
C PRO A 3 14.54 8.88 -11.37
N ALA A 4 13.91 9.78 -12.15
CA ALA A 4 12.50 9.62 -12.55
C ALA A 4 12.30 8.39 -13.45
N VAL A 5 13.23 8.12 -14.36
CA VAL A 5 13.21 6.94 -15.23
C VAL A 5 13.35 5.64 -14.42
N PHE A 6 14.24 5.63 -13.43
CA PHE A 6 14.41 4.48 -12.53
C PHE A 6 13.13 4.17 -11.75
N PHE A 7 12.53 5.17 -11.10
CA PHE A 7 11.27 4.98 -10.38
C PHE A 7 10.12 4.60 -11.30
N ALA A 8 10.07 5.13 -12.53
CA ALA A 8 9.07 4.75 -13.52
C ALA A 8 9.18 3.27 -13.93
N ALA A 9 10.40 2.78 -14.18
CA ALA A 9 10.62 1.37 -14.50
C ALA A 9 10.16 0.44 -13.36
N LEU A 10 10.48 0.79 -12.10
CA LEU A 10 10.02 0.04 -10.93
C LEU A 10 8.49 0.09 -10.77
N ALA A 11 7.88 1.27 -10.95
CA ALA A 11 6.44 1.44 -10.87
C ALA A 11 5.70 0.61 -11.92
N MET A 12 6.23 0.56 -13.16
CA MET A 12 5.66 -0.25 -14.25
C MET A 12 5.79 -1.75 -13.97
N ALA A 13 6.94 -2.21 -13.50
CA ALA A 13 7.12 -3.61 -13.11
C ALA A 13 6.17 -4.02 -11.97
N TRP A 14 5.99 -3.14 -10.98
CA TRP A 14 5.03 -3.37 -9.91
C TRP A 14 3.57 -3.33 -10.39
N ALA A 15 3.22 -2.45 -11.33
CA ALA A 15 1.86 -2.28 -11.84
C ALA A 15 1.27 -3.58 -12.39
N VAL A 16 2.08 -4.43 -13.02
CA VAL A 16 1.67 -5.76 -13.50
C VAL A 16 1.10 -6.61 -12.35
N SER A 17 1.76 -6.61 -11.20
CA SER A 17 1.28 -7.31 -10.00
C SER A 17 0.09 -6.61 -9.33
N ALA A 18 0.06 -5.27 -9.36
CA ALA A 18 -0.99 -4.46 -8.76
C ALA A 18 -2.37 -4.71 -9.39
N ILE A 19 -2.40 -4.99 -10.70
CA ILE A 19 -3.63 -5.34 -11.45
C ILE A 19 -4.36 -6.54 -10.83
N ILE A 20 -3.62 -7.46 -10.22
CA ILE A 20 -4.20 -8.65 -9.56
C ILE A 20 -4.43 -8.37 -8.07
N ILE A 21 -3.44 -7.77 -7.39
CA ILE A 21 -3.45 -7.60 -5.93
C ILE A 21 -4.55 -6.63 -5.49
N LEU A 22 -4.68 -5.47 -6.13
CA LEU A 22 -5.63 -4.44 -5.69
C LEU A 22 -7.08 -4.91 -5.81
N PRO A 23 -7.54 -5.50 -6.92
CA PRO A 23 -8.90 -6.06 -6.99
C PRO A 23 -9.10 -7.22 -6.02
N THR A 24 -8.10 -8.10 -5.86
CA THR A 24 -8.21 -9.24 -4.92
C THR A 24 -8.41 -8.78 -3.48
N ILE A 25 -7.74 -7.70 -3.07
CA ILE A 25 -7.90 -7.14 -1.72
C ILE A 25 -9.19 -6.33 -1.60
N SER A 26 -9.53 -5.51 -2.60
CA SER A 26 -10.64 -4.56 -2.55
C SER A 26 -12.01 -5.20 -2.83
N LEU A 27 -12.08 -6.08 -3.83
CA LEU A 27 -13.33 -6.71 -4.32
C LEU A 27 -13.42 -8.19 -3.95
N GLY A 28 -12.30 -8.83 -3.61
CA GLY A 28 -12.26 -10.24 -3.25
C GLY A 28 -12.71 -10.50 -1.82
N SER A 29 -12.14 -11.53 -1.19
CA SER A 29 -12.49 -11.89 0.18
C SER A 29 -11.87 -10.91 1.19
N PHE A 30 -12.69 -10.43 2.14
CA PHE A 30 -12.20 -9.63 3.27
C PHE A 30 -11.12 -10.33 4.11
N LYS A 31 -10.96 -11.66 3.99
CA LYS A 31 -9.89 -12.41 4.66
C LYS A 31 -8.52 -11.79 4.48
N HIS A 32 -8.23 -11.21 3.32
CA HIS A 32 -6.93 -10.60 3.04
C HIS A 32 -6.71 -9.31 3.83
N ILE A 33 -7.66 -8.37 3.81
CA ILE A 33 -7.54 -7.13 4.58
C ILE A 33 -7.61 -7.40 6.08
N ILE A 34 -8.46 -8.33 6.53
CA ILE A 34 -8.54 -8.75 7.93
C ILE A 34 -7.19 -9.27 8.42
N PHE A 35 -6.51 -10.06 7.59
CA PHE A 35 -5.17 -10.54 7.93
C PHE A 35 -4.19 -9.38 8.04
N ILE A 36 -4.15 -8.46 7.07
CA ILE A 36 -3.24 -7.31 7.06
C ILE A 36 -3.49 -6.40 8.28
N ASP A 37 -4.76 -6.14 8.60
CA ASP A 37 -5.16 -5.31 9.74
C ASP A 37 -4.67 -5.88 11.07
N LYS A 38 -4.85 -7.19 11.29
CA LYS A 38 -4.36 -7.86 12.51
C LYS A 38 -2.85 -7.73 12.68
N GLN A 39 -2.11 -7.54 11.58
CA GLN A 39 -0.66 -7.35 11.61
C GLN A 39 -0.27 -5.88 11.78
N LEU A 40 -0.95 -4.94 11.12
CA LEU A 40 -0.45 -3.57 10.94
C LEU A 40 -1.33 -2.48 11.56
N ALA A 41 -2.59 -2.75 11.88
CA ALA A 41 -3.48 -1.78 12.47
C ALA A 41 -2.97 -1.35 13.85
N LYS A 42 -2.94 -0.04 14.09
CA LYS A 42 -2.64 0.50 15.43
C LYS A 42 -3.75 0.20 16.43
N ASP A 43 -4.99 0.30 15.95
CA ASP A 43 -6.21 0.08 16.71
C ASP A 43 -7.14 -0.79 15.86
N LEU A 44 -7.27 -2.06 16.27
CA LEU A 44 -8.09 -3.04 15.58
C LEU A 44 -9.58 -2.84 15.91
N ASP A 45 -9.89 -2.36 17.11
CA ASP A 45 -11.26 -2.15 17.61
C ASP A 45 -11.99 -1.04 16.84
N LYS A 46 -11.22 -0.16 16.18
CA LYS A 46 -11.75 0.79 15.21
C LYS A 46 -12.50 0.08 14.07
N TYR A 47 -11.92 -0.96 13.50
CA TYR A 47 -12.43 -1.60 12.27
C TYR A 47 -13.31 -2.81 12.54
N TYR A 48 -13.10 -3.45 13.69
CA TYR A 48 -13.77 -4.69 14.07
C TYR A 48 -14.68 -4.46 15.28
N ASP A 49 -15.74 -5.24 15.38
CA ASP A 49 -16.55 -5.31 16.59
C ASP A 49 -15.91 -6.25 17.64
N ARG A 50 -16.51 -6.33 18.83
CA ARG A 50 -16.03 -7.19 19.92
C ARG A 50 -16.08 -8.69 19.57
N ASN A 51 -16.87 -9.06 18.56
CA ASN A 51 -17.00 -10.43 18.07
C ASN A 51 -15.98 -10.73 16.95
N GLY A 52 -15.16 -9.75 16.56
CA GLY A 52 -14.15 -9.88 15.51
C GLY A 52 -14.68 -9.72 14.09
N TYR A 53 -15.94 -9.28 13.92
CA TYR A 53 -16.52 -9.00 12.60
C TYR A 53 -16.19 -7.58 12.16
N MET A 54 -15.92 -7.41 10.87
CA MET A 54 -15.66 -6.11 10.27
C MET A 54 -16.93 -5.27 10.31
N ARG A 55 -16.85 -4.04 10.84
CA ARG A 55 -18.03 -3.17 10.95
C ARG A 55 -18.56 -2.80 9.55
N PRO A 56 -19.88 -2.74 9.32
CA PRO A 56 -20.47 -2.52 7.99
C PRO A 56 -19.93 -1.30 7.24
N GLN A 57 -19.64 -0.21 7.97
CA GLN A 57 -19.11 1.04 7.42
C GLN A 57 -17.71 0.92 6.78
N TYR A 58 -16.96 -0.15 7.09
CA TYR A 58 -15.61 -0.42 6.56
C TYR A 58 -15.56 -1.59 5.56
N GLN A 59 -16.72 -2.09 5.14
CA GLN A 59 -16.80 -3.21 4.19
C GLN A 59 -16.84 -2.76 2.74
N ALA A 60 -17.02 -1.46 2.47
CA ALA A 60 -17.03 -0.95 1.12
C ALA A 60 -15.68 -1.20 0.44
N SER A 61 -15.70 -1.65 -0.81
CA SER A 61 -14.48 -2.06 -1.53
C SER A 61 -13.46 -0.92 -1.65
N TRP A 62 -13.92 0.31 -1.81
CA TRP A 62 -13.05 1.48 -1.84
C TRP A 62 -12.37 1.75 -0.49
N ASP A 63 -13.03 1.46 0.63
CA ASP A 63 -12.48 1.65 1.98
C ASP A 63 -11.47 0.55 2.33
N VAL A 64 -11.75 -0.68 1.92
CA VAL A 64 -10.80 -1.79 2.02
C VAL A 64 -9.54 -1.52 1.20
N GLY A 65 -9.72 -1.06 -0.04
CA GLY A 65 -8.63 -0.74 -0.96
C GLY A 65 -7.78 0.44 -0.47
N SER A 66 -8.42 1.54 -0.03
CA SER A 66 -7.71 2.71 0.47
C SER A 66 -6.84 2.36 1.69
N ARG A 67 -7.38 1.57 2.62
CA ARG A 67 -6.64 1.12 3.81
C ARG A 67 -5.42 0.29 3.47
N PHE A 68 -5.52 -0.60 2.48
CA PHE A 68 -4.36 -1.34 2.00
C PHE A 68 -3.28 -0.41 1.43
N ILE A 69 -3.66 0.59 0.64
CA ILE A 69 -2.74 1.60 0.11
C ILE A 69 -2.11 2.40 1.27
N ASP A 70 -2.89 2.82 2.26
CA ASP A 70 -2.40 3.51 3.45
C ASP A 70 -1.35 2.65 4.19
N TYR A 71 -1.60 1.35 4.34
CA TYR A 71 -0.60 0.44 4.90
C TYR A 71 0.65 0.37 4.05
N CYS A 72 0.56 0.32 2.72
CA CYS A 72 1.72 0.29 1.83
C CYS A 72 2.56 1.57 1.93
N ILE A 73 1.91 2.75 2.01
CA ILE A 73 2.59 4.03 2.20
C ILE A 73 3.26 4.07 3.57
N ALA A 74 2.55 3.70 4.63
CA ALA A 74 3.03 3.77 6.00
C ALA A 74 4.01 2.63 6.36
N TYR A 75 4.08 1.56 5.56
CA TYR A 75 4.81 0.34 5.86
C TYR A 75 6.28 0.56 6.30
N PRO A 76 7.09 1.43 5.66
CA PRO A 76 8.46 1.67 6.09
C PRO A 76 8.58 2.13 7.55
N PHE A 77 7.56 2.85 8.04
CA PHE A 77 7.50 3.41 9.39
C PHE A 77 6.80 2.48 10.38
N ILE A 78 5.80 1.72 9.93
CA ILE A 78 4.98 0.86 10.80
C ILE A 78 5.46 -0.59 10.86
N ARG A 79 6.46 -0.98 10.07
CA ARG A 79 6.97 -2.37 9.99
C ARG A 79 7.30 -3.00 11.35
N LYS A 80 7.71 -2.20 12.34
CA LYS A 80 8.04 -2.69 13.70
C LYS A 80 6.80 -3.12 14.50
N ARG A 81 5.61 -2.64 14.11
CA ARG A 81 4.32 -3.04 14.72
C ARG A 81 3.79 -4.36 14.17
N ALA A 82 4.33 -4.82 13.03
CA ALA A 82 3.93 -6.09 12.44
C ALA A 82 4.11 -7.22 13.46
N SER A 83 3.01 -7.81 13.91
CA SER A 83 3.01 -8.88 14.91
C SER A 83 3.47 -10.24 14.36
N THR A 84 3.61 -10.37 13.03
CA THR A 84 4.07 -11.60 12.36
C THR A 84 5.55 -11.57 12.01
N ASP A 85 6.21 -12.71 12.24
CA ASP A 85 7.55 -12.99 11.73
C ASP A 85 7.58 -13.65 10.35
N SER A 86 6.44 -13.78 9.70
CA SER A 86 6.35 -14.34 8.35
C SER A 86 7.15 -13.52 7.35
N LYS A 87 8.25 -14.10 6.85
CA LYS A 87 9.05 -13.52 5.76
C LYS A 87 8.20 -13.27 4.51
N LYS A 88 7.25 -14.17 4.20
CA LYS A 88 6.35 -14.04 3.05
C LYS A 88 5.50 -12.77 3.15
N PHE A 89 4.92 -12.51 4.32
CA PHE A 89 4.15 -11.28 4.56
C PHE A 89 5.03 -10.04 4.45
N LYS A 90 6.21 -10.07 5.08
CA LYS A 90 7.14 -8.93 5.06
C LYS A 90 7.59 -8.59 3.64
N VAL A 91 7.89 -9.60 2.82
CA VAL A 91 8.25 -9.43 1.39
C VAL A 91 7.05 -8.91 0.59
N PHE A 92 5.86 -9.48 0.79
CA PHE A 92 4.64 -9.01 0.13
C PHE A 92 4.36 -7.53 0.42
N MET A 93 4.45 -7.12 1.69
CA MET A 93 4.24 -5.73 2.07
C MET A 93 5.36 -4.81 1.55
N TRP A 94 6.61 -5.24 1.58
CA TRP A 94 7.73 -4.47 1.01
C TRP A 94 7.61 -4.28 -0.50
N TRP A 95 7.21 -5.33 -1.23
CA TRP A 95 6.98 -5.23 -2.67
C TRP A 95 5.91 -4.19 -3.01
N ASN A 96 4.77 -4.24 -2.30
CA ASN A 96 3.68 -3.28 -2.50
C ASN A 96 4.02 -1.86 -2.04
N ALA A 97 4.71 -1.72 -0.90
CA ALA A 97 5.22 -0.44 -0.45
C ALA A 97 6.17 0.18 -1.49
N SER A 98 7.16 -0.57 -1.96
CA SER A 98 8.10 -0.10 -2.99
C SER A 98 7.40 0.34 -4.27
N GLY A 99 6.35 -0.38 -4.69
CA GLY A 99 5.52 0.00 -5.84
C GLY A 99 4.84 1.36 -5.66
N ILE A 100 4.13 1.56 -4.55
CA ILE A 100 3.45 2.82 -4.24
C ILE A 100 4.45 3.97 -4.09
N TRP A 101 5.56 3.75 -3.38
CA TRP A 101 6.61 4.75 -3.22
C TRP A 101 7.30 5.09 -4.55
N SER A 102 7.39 4.14 -5.49
CA SER A 102 7.90 4.40 -6.84
C SER A 102 6.98 5.34 -7.61
N TRP A 103 5.65 5.16 -7.53
CA TRP A 103 4.70 6.11 -8.12
C TRP A 103 4.84 7.51 -7.52
N LEU A 104 4.94 7.63 -6.19
CA LEU A 104 5.21 8.91 -5.53
C LEU A 104 6.51 9.55 -6.01
N GLY A 105 7.58 8.75 -6.15
CA GLY A 105 8.87 9.20 -6.69
C GLY A 105 8.75 9.74 -8.11
N VAL A 106 8.03 9.04 -9.00
CA VAL A 106 7.78 9.50 -10.37
C VAL A 106 7.10 10.87 -10.37
N PHE A 107 6.05 11.06 -9.57
CA PHE A 107 5.37 12.35 -9.48
C PHE A 107 6.30 13.44 -8.94
N ILE A 108 6.96 13.20 -7.80
CA ILE A 108 7.85 14.20 -7.17
C ILE A 108 8.98 14.61 -8.10
N PHE A 109 9.75 13.65 -8.64
CA PHE A 109 10.88 13.96 -9.50
C PHE A 109 10.46 14.47 -10.88
N GLY A 110 9.31 14.03 -11.40
CA GLY A 110 8.73 14.55 -12.64
C GLY A 110 8.31 16.02 -12.52
N PHE A 111 7.58 16.36 -11.46
CA PHE A 111 7.19 17.74 -11.19
C PHE A 111 8.39 18.62 -10.86
N LEU A 112 9.34 18.13 -10.06
CA LEU A 112 10.56 18.88 -9.74
C LEU A 112 11.38 19.19 -10.99
N ALA A 113 11.54 18.23 -11.90
CA ALA A 113 12.24 18.45 -13.17
C ALA A 113 11.54 19.51 -14.03
N LYS A 114 10.20 19.48 -14.10
CA LYS A 114 9.41 20.47 -14.83
C LYS A 114 9.52 21.86 -14.21
N PHE A 115 9.49 21.96 -12.88
CA PHE A 115 9.60 23.22 -12.15
C PHE A 115 11.00 23.84 -12.28
N LEU A 116 12.06 23.03 -12.15
CA LEU A 116 13.44 23.50 -12.31
C LEU A 116 13.74 23.94 -13.75
N ASN A 117 13.24 23.23 -14.77
CA ASN A 117 13.35 23.64 -16.17
C ASN A 117 12.55 24.91 -16.51
N TYR A 118 11.68 25.37 -15.63
CA TYR A 118 10.96 26.64 -15.80
C TYR A 118 11.65 27.81 -15.09
N ILE A 119 12.57 27.51 -14.16
CA ILE A 119 13.33 28.50 -13.38
C ILE A 119 14.69 28.81 -14.02
N TYR A 120 15.26 27.87 -14.77
CA TYR A 120 16.48 28.02 -15.57
C TYR A 120 16.16 28.20 -17.05
#